data_AF-A0A8T4J4S7-F1
#
_entry.id   AF-A0A8T4J4S7-F1
#
_cell.length_a   1.000
_cell.length_b   1.000
_cell.length_c   1.000
_cell.angle_alpha   90.00
_cell.angle_beta   90.00
_cell.angle_gamma   90.00
#
_symmetry.space_group_name_H-M   'P 1'
#
loop_
_entity.id
_entity.type
_entity.pdbx_description
1 polymer ?
#
loop_
_entity_poly.entity_id
_entity_poly.type
_entity_poly.pdbx_seq_one_letter_code
_entity_poly.pdbx_strand_id
1 'polypeptide(L)'
;MSEDKSAIVNGTFVNASFKHAVEICKFVKGKKLNSAIGLLSNVEEKKIAIPMTRFKKKVPHKPGIGPGRYPVKASKAIRGLLESAGKNAEAKGLNTDKLVIKVLEANRALSARRAARFRRGKLTNIKIMVSEE
;
A
#
# COMPACT_ATOMS: atom_id res chain seq x y z
N MET A 1 12.42 17.68 8.87
CA MET A 1 11.81 16.42 9.33
C MET A 1 12.94 15.67 10.02
N SER A 2 12.93 15.52 11.34
CA SER A 2 13.98 14.77 12.03
C SER A 2 13.85 13.28 11.66
N GLU A 3 14.95 12.68 11.24
CA GLU A 3 14.99 11.26 10.83
C GLU A 3 14.78 10.32 12.02
N ASP A 4 15.01 10.83 13.23
CA ASP A 4 15.14 10.07 14.48
C ASP A 4 13.87 9.32 14.91
N LYS A 5 12.68 9.80 14.51
CA LYS A 5 11.38 9.19 14.89
C LYS A 5 10.62 8.58 13.71
N SER A 6 11.36 8.04 12.75
CA SER A 6 10.75 7.48 11.53
C SER A 6 11.37 6.16 11.09
N ALA A 7 10.57 5.31 10.47
CA ALA A 7 11.03 4.10 9.79
C ALA A 7 10.57 4.10 8.33
N ILE A 8 11.47 3.68 7.44
CA ILE A 8 11.27 3.68 6.00
C ILE A 8 11.33 2.25 5.47
N VAL A 9 10.46 1.95 4.51
CA VAL A 9 10.47 0.72 3.73
C VAL A 9 10.31 1.06 2.26
N ASN A 10 11.18 0.48 1.43
CA ASN A 10 11.11 0.60 -0.02
C ASN A 10 10.87 -0.77 -0.63
N GLY A 11 9.70 -0.96 -1.25
CA GLY A 11 9.40 -2.13 -2.07
C GLY A 11 9.75 -1.86 -3.53
N THR A 12 10.82 -2.47 -4.04
CA THR A 12 11.20 -2.38 -5.45
C THR A 12 10.61 -3.55 -6.24
N PHE A 13 10.15 -3.28 -7.48
CA PHE A 13 9.58 -4.30 -8.37
C PHE A 13 8.51 -5.21 -7.73
N VAL A 14 7.64 -4.61 -6.92
CA VAL A 14 6.55 -5.31 -6.26
C VAL A 14 5.55 -5.79 -7.32
N ASN A 15 5.13 -7.05 -7.23
CA ASN A 15 4.18 -7.66 -8.17
C ASN A 15 2.74 -7.19 -7.91
N ALA A 16 2.48 -5.92 -8.16
CA ALA A 16 1.20 -5.26 -7.99
C ALA A 16 0.92 -4.33 -9.18
N SER A 17 -0.37 -4.18 -9.50
CA SER A 17 -0.81 -3.22 -10.54
C SER A 17 -0.65 -1.80 -10.02
N PHE A 18 0.12 -0.97 -10.73
CA PHE A 18 0.33 0.45 -10.40
C PHE A 18 -0.99 1.19 -10.12
N LYS A 19 -2.01 0.98 -10.96
CA LYS A 19 -3.31 1.64 -10.81
C LYS A 19 -3.99 1.29 -9.49
N HIS A 20 -3.92 0.03 -9.07
CA HIS A 20 -4.54 -0.40 -7.82
C HIS A 20 -3.69 0.04 -6.62
N ALA A 21 -2.36 -0.04 -6.74
CA ALA A 21 -1.44 0.40 -5.69
C ALA A 21 -1.66 1.88 -5.35
N VAL A 22 -1.81 2.76 -6.35
CA VAL A 22 -2.08 4.19 -6.12
C VAL A 22 -3.36 4.43 -5.31
N GLU A 23 -4.45 3.74 -5.64
CA GLU A 23 -5.73 3.91 -4.93
C GLU A 23 -5.66 3.31 -3.51
N ILE A 24 -4.97 2.18 -3.34
CA ILE A 24 -4.71 1.60 -2.01
C ILE A 24 -3.88 2.55 -1.16
N CYS A 25 -2.78 3.09 -1.71
CA CYS A 25 -1.93 4.04 -1.01
C CYS A 25 -2.74 5.26 -0.54
N LYS A 26 -3.60 5.81 -1.42
CA LYS A 26 -4.48 6.93 -1.08
C LYS A 26 -5.48 6.58 0.03
N PHE A 27 -6.03 5.36 0.01
CA PHE A 27 -7.01 4.90 0.99
C PHE A 27 -6.41 4.70 2.39
N VAL A 28 -5.14 4.29 2.46
CA VAL A 28 -4.46 3.89 3.70
C VAL A 28 -3.59 5.02 4.29
N LYS A 29 -3.15 5.98 3.47
CA LYS A 29 -2.32 7.11 3.91
C LYS A 29 -2.99 7.88 5.06
N GLY A 30 -2.20 8.20 6.09
CA GLY A 30 -2.66 8.93 7.28
C GLY A 30 -3.33 8.08 8.35
N LYS A 31 -3.48 6.76 8.15
CA LYS A 31 -4.00 5.86 9.18
C LYS A 31 -2.89 5.35 10.10
N LYS A 32 -3.27 4.91 11.29
CA LYS A 32 -2.41 4.13 12.19
C LYS A 32 -2.01 2.80 11.52
N LEU A 33 -0.79 2.34 11.79
CA LEU A 33 -0.23 1.13 11.17
C LEU A 33 -1.12 -0.11 11.39
N ASN A 34 -1.53 -0.37 12.63
CA ASN A 34 -2.36 -1.54 12.98
C ASN A 34 -3.73 -1.50 12.30
N SER A 35 -4.36 -0.31 12.25
CA SER A 35 -5.63 -0.11 11.54
C SER A 35 -5.48 -0.33 10.03
N ALA A 36 -4.39 0.15 9.43
CA ALA A 36 -4.08 -0.05 8.03
C ALA A 36 -3.94 -1.54 7.67
N ILE A 37 -3.22 -2.31 8.49
CA ILE A 37 -3.04 -3.76 8.29
C ILE A 37 -4.40 -4.48 8.32
N GLY A 38 -5.24 -4.18 9.33
CA GLY A 38 -6.58 -4.77 9.44
C GLY A 38 -7.50 -4.40 8.28
N LEU A 39 -7.46 -3.15 7.81
CA LEU A 39 -8.22 -2.73 6.63
C LEU A 39 -7.80 -3.48 5.37
N LEU A 40 -6.50 -3.69 5.16
CA LEU A 40 -6.02 -4.43 3.99
C LEU A 40 -6.39 -5.91 4.05
N SER A 41 -6.37 -6.53 5.23
CA SER A 41 -6.89 -7.89 5.44
C SER A 41 -8.38 -7.98 5.08
N ASN A 42 -9.20 -7.03 5.52
CA ASN A 42 -10.62 -6.98 5.12
C ASN A 42 -10.83 -6.78 3.61
N VAL A 43 -9.91 -6.11 2.91
CA VAL A 43 -9.95 -5.99 1.44
C VAL A 43 -9.57 -7.31 0.77
N GLU A 44 -8.62 -8.06 1.32
CA GLU A 44 -8.26 -9.41 0.85
C GLU A 44 -9.47 -10.36 0.93
N GLU A 45 -10.22 -10.28 2.02
CA GLU A 45 -11.47 -11.02 2.25
C GLU A 45 -12.68 -10.46 1.48
N LYS A 46 -12.49 -9.39 0.71
CA LYS A 46 -13.54 -8.69 -0.07
C LYS A 46 -14.69 -8.13 0.78
N LYS A 47 -14.47 -7.92 2.08
CA LYS A 47 -15.42 -7.26 2.98
C LYS A 47 -15.47 -5.75 2.72
N ILE A 48 -14.31 -5.14 2.51
CA ILE A 48 -14.18 -3.69 2.26
C ILE A 48 -13.72 -3.46 0.82
N ALA A 49 -14.47 -2.65 0.07
CA ALA A 49 -14.06 -2.22 -1.26
C ALA A 49 -13.22 -0.94 -1.18
N ILE A 50 -12.22 -0.85 -2.05
CA ILE A 50 -11.39 0.35 -2.19
C ILE A 50 -12.03 1.28 -3.22
N PRO A 51 -12.27 2.55 -2.87
CA PRO A 51 -12.77 3.54 -3.82
C PRO A 51 -11.75 3.79 -4.92
N MET A 52 -12.18 3.69 -6.17
CA MET A 52 -11.35 3.97 -7.34
C MET A 52 -11.61 5.42 -7.75
N THR A 53 -10.74 6.35 -7.38
CA THR A 53 -10.98 7.79 -7.58
C THR A 53 -10.36 8.33 -8.88
N ARG A 54 -9.10 7.98 -9.16
CA ARG A 54 -8.36 8.39 -10.37
C ARG A 54 -8.60 7.41 -11.51
N PHE A 55 -8.56 6.10 -11.23
CA PHE A 55 -8.68 5.04 -12.26
C PHE A 55 -10.08 4.42 -12.32
N LYS A 56 -11.10 5.25 -12.52
CA LYS A 56 -12.54 4.88 -12.41
C LYS A 56 -13.24 4.47 -13.71
N LYS A 57 -12.58 4.54 -14.88
CA LYS A 57 -13.21 4.20 -16.16
C LYS A 57 -13.64 2.72 -16.18
N LYS A 58 -14.91 2.46 -16.52
CA LYS A 58 -15.52 1.11 -16.60
C LYS A 58 -15.38 0.31 -15.29
N VAL A 59 -15.44 0.99 -14.14
CA VAL A 59 -15.42 0.35 -12.82
C VAL A 59 -16.86 0.27 -12.29
N PRO A 60 -17.35 -0.92 -11.91
CA PRO A 60 -18.67 -1.07 -11.30
C PRO A 60 -18.79 -0.27 -10.00
N HIS A 61 -19.99 0.24 -9.73
CA HIS A 61 -20.28 0.90 -8.47
C HIS A 61 -20.44 -0.12 -7.33
N LYS A 62 -20.13 0.33 -6.12
CA LYS A 62 -20.26 -0.37 -4.84
C LYS A 62 -21.10 0.48 -3.89
N PRO A 63 -21.92 -0.16 -3.04
CA PRO A 63 -22.82 0.56 -2.14
C PRO A 63 -22.04 1.49 -1.22
N GLY A 64 -22.50 2.75 -1.09
CA GLY A 64 -21.92 3.77 -0.20
C GLY A 64 -20.63 4.45 -0.69
N ILE A 65 -19.99 3.96 -1.76
CA ILE A 65 -18.65 4.42 -2.20
C ILE A 65 -18.56 4.78 -3.68
N GLY A 66 -19.54 4.38 -4.49
CA GLY A 66 -19.50 4.57 -5.95
C GLY A 66 -18.48 3.62 -6.60
N PRO A 67 -17.69 4.03 -7.60
CA PRO A 67 -16.79 3.14 -8.32
C PRO A 67 -15.75 2.51 -7.38
N GLY A 68 -15.76 1.19 -7.23
CA GLY A 68 -14.92 0.48 -6.26
C GLY A 68 -14.48 -0.90 -6.70
N ARG A 69 -13.34 -1.37 -6.18
CA ARG A 69 -12.79 -2.72 -6.44
C ARG A 69 -12.20 -3.35 -5.19
N TYR A 70 -11.96 -4.67 -5.27
CA TYR A 70 -11.24 -5.45 -4.25
C TYR A 70 -9.88 -5.91 -4.79
N PRO A 71 -8.83 -5.08 -4.72
CA PRO A 71 -7.54 -5.39 -5.32
C PRO A 71 -6.68 -6.35 -4.47
N VAL A 72 -7.13 -7.59 -4.28
CA VAL A 72 -6.52 -8.62 -3.40
C VAL A 72 -5.00 -8.73 -3.56
N LYS A 73 -4.49 -8.87 -4.78
CA LYS A 73 -3.04 -9.04 -5.03
C LYS A 73 -2.21 -7.84 -4.57
N ALA A 74 -2.70 -6.62 -4.78
CA ALA A 74 -1.98 -5.41 -4.41
C ALA A 74 -2.10 -5.15 -2.90
N SER A 75 -3.27 -5.44 -2.30
CA SER A 75 -3.46 -5.36 -0.84
C SER A 75 -2.49 -6.28 -0.10
N LYS A 76 -2.37 -7.56 -0.52
CA LYS A 76 -1.44 -8.52 0.07
C LYS A 76 0.00 -8.03 0.03
N ALA A 77 0.43 -7.46 -1.09
CA ALA A 77 1.78 -6.95 -1.25
C ALA A 77 2.05 -5.73 -0.36
N ILE A 78 1.10 -4.79 -0.27
CA ILE A 78 1.25 -3.58 0.55
C ILE A 78 1.17 -3.93 2.05
N ARG A 79 0.29 -4.86 2.44
CA ARG A 79 0.19 -5.36 3.82
C ARG A 79 1.53 -5.90 4.31
N GLY A 80 2.17 -6.76 3.50
CA GLY A 80 3.50 -7.28 3.83
C GLY A 80 4.56 -6.19 4.02
N LEU A 81 4.53 -5.13 3.20
CA LEU A 81 5.45 -3.99 3.36
C LEU A 81 5.15 -3.15 4.61
N LEU A 82 3.88 -3.03 5.01
CA LEU A 82 3.51 -2.35 6.27
C LEU A 82 3.94 -3.16 7.49
N GLU A 83 3.80 -4.49 7.45
CA GLU A 83 4.34 -5.37 8.51
C GLU A 83 5.86 -5.25 8.62
N SER A 84 6.56 -5.20 7.47
CA SER A 84 8.00 -4.89 7.47
C SER A 84 8.31 -3.50 8.05
N ALA A 85 7.45 -2.50 7.82
CA ALA A 85 7.63 -1.17 8.38
C ALA A 85 7.47 -1.16 9.91
N GLY A 86 6.53 -1.96 10.43
CA GLY A 86 6.38 -2.20 11.87
C GLY A 86 7.63 -2.82 12.48
N LYS A 87 8.15 -3.91 11.90
CA LYS A 87 9.38 -4.56 12.35
C LYS A 87 10.60 -3.62 12.31
N ASN A 88 10.71 -2.78 11.29
CA ASN A 88 11.77 -1.79 11.20
C ASN A 88 11.64 -0.70 12.27
N ALA A 89 10.42 -0.32 12.63
CA ALA A 89 10.16 0.64 13.68
C ALA A 89 10.45 0.05 15.08
N GLU A 90 10.08 -1.21 15.32
CA GLU A 90 10.43 -1.97 16.52
C GLU A 90 11.96 -2.06 16.70
N ALA A 91 12.67 -2.39 15.62
CA ALA A 91 14.14 -2.44 15.63
C ALA A 91 14.80 -1.09 15.96
N LYS A 92 14.11 0.03 15.68
CA LYS A 92 14.53 1.38 16.06
C LYS A 92 14.08 1.80 17.45
N GLY A 93 13.35 0.95 18.18
CA GLY A 93 12.82 1.27 19.51
C GLY A 93 11.63 2.24 19.49
N LEU A 94 10.94 2.40 18.35
CA LEU A 94 9.76 3.26 18.25
C LEU A 94 8.53 2.55 18.82
N ASN A 95 7.59 3.31 19.38
CA ASN A 95 6.34 2.75 19.88
C ASN A 95 5.40 2.38 18.73
N THR A 96 5.14 1.08 18.56
CA THR A 96 4.34 0.52 17.46
C THR A 96 2.88 0.95 17.47
N ASP A 97 2.31 1.25 18.64
CA ASP A 97 0.91 1.66 18.79
C ASP A 97 0.64 3.10 18.31
N LYS A 98 1.70 3.90 18.28
CA LYS A 98 1.67 5.32 17.87
C LYS A 98 2.17 5.54 16.44
N LEU A 99 2.47 4.47 15.70
CA LEU A 99 2.93 4.60 14.32
C LEU A 99 1.80 5.03 13.39
N VAL A 100 2.03 6.14 12.70
CA VAL A 100 1.16 6.68 11.66
C VAL A 100 1.87 6.64 10.31
N ILE A 101 1.13 6.27 9.26
CA ILE A 101 1.65 6.23 7.89
C ILE A 101 1.66 7.65 7.31
N LYS A 102 2.84 8.28 7.32
CA LYS A 102 3.03 9.64 6.78
C LYS A 102 3.17 9.66 5.27
N VAL A 103 4.07 8.84 4.74
CA VAL A 103 4.32 8.73 3.30
C VAL A 103 3.96 7.34 2.86
N LEU A 104 3.07 7.26 1.88
CA LEU A 104 2.73 6.01 1.21
C LEU A 104 2.50 6.31 -0.26
N GLU A 105 3.45 5.89 -1.09
CA GLU A 105 3.52 6.29 -2.49
C GLU A 105 3.76 5.08 -3.37
N ALA A 106 3.08 5.05 -4.51
CA ALA A 106 3.26 4.03 -5.54
C ALA A 106 3.76 4.70 -6.82
N ASN A 107 4.90 4.25 -7.31
CA ASN A 107 5.59 4.72 -8.51
C ASN A 107 5.62 3.62 -9.57
N ARG A 108 5.58 4.02 -10.85
CA ARG A 108 5.70 3.05 -11.96
C ARG A 108 7.09 2.43 -11.93
N ALA A 109 7.15 1.10 -11.95
CA ALA A 109 8.40 0.39 -12.21
C ALA A 109 8.64 0.27 -13.73
N LEU A 110 9.83 -0.22 -14.11
CA LEU A 110 10.16 -0.50 -15.51
C LEU A 110 9.08 -1.41 -16.14
N SER A 111 8.72 -1.14 -17.41
CA SER A 111 7.64 -1.88 -18.07
C SER A 111 7.98 -3.37 -18.18
N ALA A 112 6.97 -4.22 -17.91
CA ALA A 112 7.09 -5.68 -17.99
C ALA A 112 7.60 -6.18 -19.36
N ARG A 113 7.44 -5.38 -20.42
CA ARG A 113 7.92 -5.69 -21.78
C ARG A 113 9.45 -5.58 -21.90
N ARG A 114 10.12 -4.73 -21.09
CA ARG A 114 11.59 -4.71 -20.91
C ARG A 114 12.06 -5.72 -19.84
N ALA A 115 11.23 -6.03 -18.85
CA ALA A 115 11.48 -7.08 -17.86
C ALA A 115 11.05 -8.49 -18.32
N ALA A 116 10.70 -8.66 -19.60
CA ALA A 116 10.09 -9.86 -20.17
C ALA A 116 10.98 -11.11 -20.05
N ARG A 117 12.29 -10.92 -19.83
CA ARG A 117 13.25 -11.99 -19.57
C ARG A 117 13.13 -12.58 -18.15
N PHE A 118 12.51 -11.89 -17.19
CA PHE A 118 12.58 -12.29 -15.78
C PHE A 118 11.25 -12.45 -15.03
N ARG A 119 10.16 -11.70 -15.30
CA ARG A 119 8.85 -11.91 -14.60
C ARG A 119 7.63 -11.41 -15.41
N ARG A 120 6.66 -12.30 -15.68
CA ARG A 120 5.34 -11.96 -16.28
C ARG A 120 4.47 -11.22 -15.23
N GLY A 121 4.33 -9.90 -15.31
CA GLY A 121 3.39 -9.16 -14.43
C GLY A 121 3.56 -7.64 -14.44
N LYS A 122 2.54 -6.90 -13.96
CA LYS A 122 2.67 -5.46 -13.69
C LYS A 122 3.50 -5.26 -12.44
N LEU A 123 4.54 -4.43 -12.53
CA LEU A 123 5.47 -4.14 -11.44
C LEU A 123 5.29 -2.69 -10.99
N THR A 124 5.43 -2.47 -9.68
CA THR A 124 5.28 -1.16 -9.05
C THR A 124 6.35 -0.99 -7.99
N ASN A 125 6.91 0.21 -7.86
CA ASN A 125 7.78 0.58 -6.75
C ASN A 125 6.93 1.26 -5.68
N ILE A 126 7.09 0.89 -4.41
CA ILE A 126 6.28 1.39 -3.31
C ILE A 126 7.21 1.94 -2.24
N LYS A 127 6.97 3.17 -1.79
CA LYS A 127 7.70 3.82 -0.70
C LYS A 127 6.75 4.00 0.48
N ILE A 128 7.18 3.56 1.65
CA ILE A 128 6.46 3.68 2.92
C ILE A 128 7.37 4.40 3.91
N MET A 129 6.82 5.40 4.59
CA MET A 129 7.42 6.02 5.76
C MET A 129 6.38 6.07 6.86
N VAL A 130 6.72 5.48 7.99
CA VAL A 130 5.96 5.58 9.23
C VAL A 130 6.71 6.52 10.18
N SER A 131 5.96 7.33 10.90
CA SER A 131 6.50 8.15 11.99
C SER A 131 5.70 7.93 13.25
N GLU A 132 6.35 8.15 14.39
CA GLU A 132 5.66 8.29 15.66
C GLU A 132 4.99 9.67 15.71
N GLU A 133 3.72 9.71 16.12
CA GLU A 133 2.98 10.93 16.50
C GLU A 133 2.57 10.89 17.97
#